data_AF-A0A2R6HSP1-F1
#
_entry.id   AF-A0A2R6HSP1-F1
#
_cell.length_a   1.000
_cell.length_b   1.000
_cell.length_c   1.000
_cell.angle_alpha   90.00
_cell.angle_beta   90.00
_cell.angle_gamma   90.00
#
_symmetry.space_group_name_H-M   'P 1'
#
loop_
_entity.id
_entity.type
_entity.pdbx_description
1 polymer ?
#
loop_
_entity_poly.entity_id
_entity_poly.type
_entity_poly.pdbx_seq_one_letter_code
_entity_poly.pdbx_strand_id
1 'polypeptide(L)'
;MSNRPPADGESADPPPDATDGEEVWVPMESLSDDGILLLVAGVACLLAAATARTRGQPGSVVVFGAAAAVVALPPFVADLFSAYIPDLRVHLLVGAAAALAGALALPGGHYLDAATFGAAAALVLWRVVDVAFLGAE
;
A
#
# COMPACT_ATOMS: atom_id res chain seq x y z
N MET A 1 9.21 70.35 -24.50
CA MET A 1 9.08 70.72 -23.07
C MET A 1 8.83 69.43 -22.29
N SER A 2 9.67 69.19 -21.30
CA SER A 2 9.87 67.93 -20.59
C SER A 2 8.84 67.78 -19.46
N ASN A 3 7.99 66.75 -19.48
CA ASN A 3 7.17 66.37 -18.32
C ASN A 3 7.95 65.33 -17.51
N ARG A 4 8.48 65.76 -16.36
CA ARG A 4 9.11 64.91 -15.34
C ARG A 4 8.00 64.45 -14.38
N PRO A 5 7.85 63.15 -14.07
CA PRO A 5 6.92 62.73 -13.02
C PRO A 5 7.54 63.03 -11.64
N PRO A 6 6.75 63.41 -10.62
CA PRO A 6 7.23 63.31 -9.26
C PRO A 6 7.26 61.83 -8.87
N ALA A 7 8.42 61.43 -8.36
CA ALA A 7 8.57 60.24 -7.53
C ALA A 7 7.76 60.44 -6.24
N ASP A 8 7.31 59.32 -5.68
CA ASP A 8 7.16 59.01 -4.25
C ASP A 8 5.89 58.18 -4.05
N GLY A 9 6.10 56.87 -4.00
CA GLY A 9 5.07 55.87 -3.82
C GLY A 9 5.74 54.55 -3.48
N GLU A 10 6.28 54.54 -2.26
CA GLU A 10 6.52 53.38 -1.40
C GLU A 10 6.92 52.08 -2.10
N SER A 11 8.20 51.74 -1.97
CA SER A 11 8.69 50.37 -2.01
C SER A 11 7.87 49.52 -1.03
N ALA A 12 6.81 48.89 -1.53
CA ALA A 12 6.14 47.82 -0.83
C ALA A 12 7.15 46.67 -0.73
N ASP A 13 7.71 46.49 0.47
CA ASP A 13 8.47 45.31 0.83
C ASP A 13 7.71 44.06 0.39
N PRO A 14 8.38 43.05 -0.21
CA PRO A 14 7.74 41.77 -0.44
C PRO A 14 7.27 41.22 0.92
N PRO A 15 6.09 40.60 1.00
CA PRO A 15 5.57 40.07 2.25
C PRO A 15 6.62 39.15 2.89
N PRO A 16 7.01 39.38 4.15
CA PRO A 16 7.95 38.53 4.86
C PRO A 16 7.17 37.31 5.35
N ASP A 17 6.94 36.37 4.45
CA ASP A 17 6.76 34.96 4.74
C ASP A 17 6.82 34.18 3.42
N ALA A 18 7.94 34.35 2.72
CA ALA A 18 8.56 33.24 2.01
C ALA A 18 9.17 32.30 3.07
N THR A 19 8.31 31.64 3.85
CA THR A 19 8.66 30.31 4.31
C THR A 19 8.03 29.38 3.31
N ASP A 20 8.90 28.79 2.50
CA ASP A 20 8.64 27.49 1.89
C ASP A 20 8.30 26.54 3.04
N GLY A 21 7.04 26.57 3.48
CA GLY A 21 6.41 25.39 4.01
C GLY A 21 6.29 24.47 2.81
N GLU A 22 7.36 23.76 2.46
CA GLU A 22 7.18 22.43 1.91
C GLU A 22 6.26 21.76 2.92
N GLU A 23 4.95 21.76 2.64
CA GLU A 23 4.06 20.78 3.20
C GLU A 23 4.79 19.47 2.90
N VAL A 24 5.41 18.90 3.94
CA VAL A 24 6.02 17.58 3.85
C VAL A 24 4.83 16.70 3.55
N TRP A 25 4.57 16.50 2.26
CA TRP A 25 3.42 15.76 1.78
C TRP A 25 3.56 14.37 2.36
N VAL A 26 2.73 14.08 3.37
CA VAL A 26 2.69 12.76 3.98
C VAL A 26 1.83 11.94 3.03
N PRO A 27 2.41 11.06 2.20
CA PRO A 27 1.69 10.42 1.10
C PRO A 27 0.48 9.61 1.58
N MET A 28 0.53 9.18 2.85
CA MET A 28 -0.48 8.37 3.51
C MET A 28 -1.88 9.01 3.58
N GLU A 29 -1.99 10.34 3.54
CA GLU A 29 -3.31 11.02 3.55
C GLU A 29 -4.08 10.82 2.24
N SER A 30 -3.39 10.42 1.17
CA SER A 30 -3.98 10.16 -0.14
C SER A 30 -4.25 8.69 -0.44
N LEU A 31 -3.91 7.79 0.49
CA LEU A 31 -4.01 6.35 0.27
C LEU A 31 -5.45 5.86 0.47
N SER A 32 -5.97 5.09 -0.48
CA SER A 32 -7.27 4.46 -0.37
C SER A 32 -7.28 3.33 0.67
N ASP A 33 -8.45 2.98 1.21
CA ASP A 33 -8.61 1.81 2.09
C ASP A 33 -8.11 0.53 1.41
N ASP A 34 -8.35 0.40 0.11
CA ASP A 34 -7.86 -0.68 -0.74
C ASP A 34 -6.31 -0.70 -0.80
N GLY A 35 -5.68 0.45 -0.95
CA GLY A 35 -4.22 0.60 -0.88
C GLY A 35 -3.65 0.20 0.49
N ILE A 36 -4.32 0.59 1.58
CA ILE A 36 -3.93 0.21 2.96
C ILE A 36 -4.00 -1.31 3.13
N LEU A 37 -5.10 -1.94 2.71
CA LEU A 37 -5.29 -3.39 2.81
C LEU A 37 -4.19 -4.14 2.05
N LEU A 38 -3.88 -3.71 0.83
CA LEU A 38 -2.83 -4.30 0.01
C LEU A 38 -1.43 -4.09 0.61
N LEU A 39 -1.15 -2.91 1.18
CA LEU A 39 0.10 -2.66 1.89
C LEU A 39 0.29 -3.64 3.05
N VAL A 40 -0.71 -3.72 3.94
CA VAL A 40 -0.64 -4.54 5.15
C VAL A 40 -0.50 -6.02 4.78
N ALA A 41 -1.35 -6.51 3.87
CA ALA A 41 -1.29 -7.89 3.43
C ALA A 41 0.03 -8.21 2.69
N GLY A 42 0.48 -7.31 1.82
CA GLY A 42 1.71 -7.46 1.05
C GLY A 42 2.95 -7.52 1.94
N VAL A 43 3.08 -6.61 2.89
CA VAL A 43 4.20 -6.59 3.86
C VAL A 43 4.17 -7.82 4.75
N ALA A 44 3.00 -8.20 5.26
CA ALA A 44 2.85 -9.41 6.08
C ALA A 44 3.29 -10.66 5.30
N CYS A 45 2.84 -10.80 4.04
CA CYS A 45 3.23 -11.92 3.18
C CYS A 45 4.73 -11.91 2.84
N LEU A 46 5.32 -10.74 2.60
CA LEU A 46 6.76 -10.62 2.33
C LEU A 46 7.60 -11.04 3.54
N LEU A 47 7.24 -10.57 4.73
CA LEU A 47 7.94 -10.92 5.97
C LEU A 47 7.78 -12.41 6.31
N ALA A 48 6.58 -12.97 6.15
CA ALA A 48 6.33 -14.39 6.36
C ALA A 48 7.09 -15.23 5.32
N ALA A 49 7.15 -14.83 4.05
CA ALA A 49 7.92 -15.52 3.01
C ALA A 49 9.42 -15.47 3.28
N ALA A 50 9.94 -14.32 3.73
CA ALA A 50 11.34 -14.19 4.13
C ALA A 50 11.66 -15.09 5.33
N THR A 51 10.77 -15.15 6.32
CA THR A 51 10.90 -16.01 7.50
C THR A 51 10.82 -17.49 7.12
N ALA A 52 9.90 -17.85 6.24
CA ALA A 52 9.78 -19.21 5.70
C ALA A 52 11.06 -19.63 4.98
N ARG A 53 11.66 -18.72 4.20
CA ARG A 53 12.95 -18.95 3.54
C ARG A 53 14.07 -19.17 4.55
N THR A 54 14.18 -18.33 5.58
CA THR A 54 15.28 -18.46 6.58
C THR A 54 15.13 -19.70 7.47
N ARG A 55 13.90 -20.18 7.67
CA ARG A 55 13.61 -21.41 8.42
C ARG A 55 13.59 -22.69 7.59
N GLY A 56 13.90 -22.61 6.28
CA GLY A 56 13.99 -23.78 5.41
C GLY A 56 12.64 -24.44 5.10
N GLN A 57 11.56 -23.67 5.07
CA GLN A 57 10.23 -24.15 4.70
C GLN A 57 10.17 -24.60 3.23
N PRO A 58 9.13 -25.37 2.83
CA PRO A 58 8.94 -25.77 1.44
C PRO A 58 8.98 -24.56 0.51
N GLY A 59 9.70 -24.69 -0.61
CA GLY A 59 9.88 -23.60 -1.57
C GLY A 59 8.55 -23.04 -2.09
N SER A 60 7.49 -23.85 -2.15
CA SER A 60 6.15 -23.41 -2.53
C SER A 60 5.56 -22.37 -1.56
N VAL A 61 5.77 -22.51 -0.24
CA VAL A 61 5.32 -21.52 0.76
C VAL A 61 5.97 -20.17 0.50
N VAL A 62 7.29 -20.17 0.27
CA VAL A 62 8.08 -18.96 -0.01
C VAL A 62 7.62 -18.32 -1.33
N VAL A 63 7.41 -19.12 -2.37
CA VAL A 63 7.01 -18.62 -3.70
C VAL A 63 5.61 -17.99 -3.64
N PHE A 64 4.63 -18.66 -3.05
CA PHE A 64 3.27 -18.11 -2.98
C PHE A 64 3.19 -16.88 -2.05
N GLY A 65 3.89 -16.89 -0.92
CA GLY A 65 3.96 -15.73 -0.04
C GLY A 65 4.65 -14.52 -0.70
N ALA A 66 5.76 -14.75 -1.39
CA ALA A 66 6.45 -13.69 -2.15
C ALA A 66 5.61 -13.20 -3.33
N ALA A 67 4.89 -14.10 -4.03
CA ALA A 67 3.99 -13.73 -5.12
C ALA A 67 2.85 -12.83 -4.61
N ALA A 68 2.24 -13.15 -3.46
CA ALA A 68 1.22 -12.31 -2.84
C ALA A 68 1.75 -10.88 -2.59
N ALA A 69 2.97 -10.75 -2.07
CA ALA A 69 3.61 -9.45 -1.86
C ALA A 69 3.90 -8.72 -3.18
N VAL A 70 4.42 -9.42 -4.19
CA VAL A 70 4.73 -8.83 -5.50
C VAL A 70 3.48 -8.34 -6.21
N VAL A 71 2.33 -8.99 -6.02
CA VAL A 71 1.06 -8.54 -6.60
C VAL A 71 0.45 -7.38 -5.80
N ALA A 72 0.64 -7.35 -4.47
CA ALA A 72 0.02 -6.34 -3.60
C ALA A 72 0.75 -5.00 -3.61
N LEU A 73 2.09 -5.00 -3.60
CA LEU A 73 2.88 -3.78 -3.38
C LEU A 73 2.86 -2.80 -4.57
N PRO A 74 2.95 -3.21 -5.85
CA PRO A 74 2.88 -2.27 -6.96
C PRO A 74 1.59 -1.46 -7.05
N PRO A 75 0.37 -2.04 -6.94
CA PRO A 75 -0.86 -1.26 -6.95
C PRO A 75 -1.01 -0.37 -5.71
N PHE A 76 -0.51 -0.80 -4.53
CA PHE A 76 -0.37 0.10 -3.37
C PHE A 76 0.51 1.32 -3.70
N VAL A 77 1.68 1.11 -4.32
CA VAL A 77 2.58 2.20 -4.71
C VAL A 77 1.91 3.10 -5.74
N ALA A 78 1.17 2.54 -6.70
CA ALA A 78 0.42 3.32 -7.67
C ALA A 78 -0.67 4.17 -6.99
N ASP A 79 -1.42 3.60 -6.05
CA ASP A 79 -2.41 4.35 -5.27
C ASP A 79 -1.77 5.53 -4.55
N LEU A 80 -0.68 5.25 -3.82
CA LEU A 80 0.07 6.23 -3.05
C LEU A 80 0.53 7.44 -3.86
N PHE A 81 0.93 7.25 -5.12
CA PHE A 81 1.54 8.31 -5.94
C PHE A 81 0.65 8.85 -7.06
N SER A 82 -0.50 8.23 -7.35
CA SER A 82 -1.30 8.59 -8.52
C SER A 82 -2.82 8.59 -8.32
N ALA A 83 -3.30 8.45 -7.07
CA ALA A 83 -4.73 8.30 -6.75
C ALA A 83 -5.40 7.15 -7.52
N TYR A 84 -4.61 6.12 -7.86
CA TYR A 84 -5.07 4.91 -8.52
C TYR A 84 -5.76 4.00 -7.50
N ILE A 85 -7.06 3.79 -7.62
CA ILE A 85 -7.78 2.86 -6.75
C ILE A 85 -7.54 1.42 -7.23
N PRO A 86 -6.99 0.52 -6.39
CA PRO A 86 -6.73 -0.86 -6.78
C PRO A 86 -7.99 -1.67 -7.10
N ASP A 87 -7.99 -2.34 -8.27
CA ASP A 87 -9.10 -3.20 -8.69
C ASP A 87 -9.32 -4.42 -7.77
N LEU A 88 -10.56 -4.89 -7.71
CA LEU A 88 -10.98 -6.05 -6.91
C LEU A 88 -10.23 -7.33 -7.29
N ARG A 89 -9.82 -7.46 -8.56
CA ARG A 89 -9.02 -8.60 -9.02
C ARG A 89 -7.67 -8.69 -8.33
N VAL A 90 -7.08 -7.56 -7.93
CA VAL A 90 -5.81 -7.53 -7.19
C VAL A 90 -6.00 -8.19 -5.82
N HIS A 91 -7.05 -7.80 -5.09
CA HIS A 91 -7.39 -8.38 -3.78
C HIS A 91 -7.62 -9.89 -3.86
N LEU A 92 -8.33 -10.35 -4.90
CA LEU A 92 -8.53 -11.78 -5.17
C LEU A 92 -7.21 -12.53 -5.39
N LEU A 93 -6.31 -11.98 -6.22
CA LEU A 93 -5.03 -12.62 -6.51
C LEU A 93 -4.12 -12.68 -5.28
N VAL A 94 -4.01 -11.59 -4.53
CA VAL A 94 -3.25 -11.52 -3.27
C VAL A 94 -3.81 -12.50 -2.26
N GLY A 95 -5.14 -12.49 -2.07
CA GLY A 95 -5.84 -13.36 -1.14
C GLY A 95 -5.67 -14.84 -1.45
N ALA A 96 -5.81 -15.22 -2.73
CA ALA A 96 -5.63 -16.60 -3.16
C ALA A 96 -4.18 -17.08 -2.97
N ALA A 97 -3.20 -16.25 -3.33
CA ALA A 97 -1.78 -16.58 -3.15
C ALA A 97 -1.43 -16.72 -1.66
N ALA A 98 -1.90 -15.80 -0.81
CA ALA A 98 -1.71 -15.88 0.63
C ALA A 98 -2.40 -17.13 1.23
N ALA A 99 -3.64 -17.44 0.84
CA ALA A 99 -4.33 -18.64 1.31
C ALA A 99 -3.58 -19.93 0.95
N LEU A 100 -3.03 -20.01 -0.29
CA LEU A 100 -2.21 -21.14 -0.72
C LEU A 100 -0.92 -21.26 0.10
N ALA A 101 -0.22 -20.14 0.34
CA ALA A 101 0.98 -20.13 1.17
C ALA A 101 0.69 -20.62 2.60
N GLY A 102 -0.41 -20.14 3.20
CA GLY A 102 -0.84 -20.55 4.53
C GLY A 102 -1.19 -22.04 4.61
N ALA A 103 -1.95 -22.55 3.64
CA ALA A 103 -2.31 -23.97 3.57
C ALA A 103 -1.09 -24.87 3.45
N LEU A 104 -0.07 -24.46 2.69
CA LEU A 104 1.17 -25.20 2.48
C LEU A 104 2.14 -25.12 3.67
N ALA A 105 2.00 -24.11 4.54
CA ALA A 105 2.79 -23.97 5.75
C ALA A 105 2.33 -24.91 6.89
N LEU A 106 1.04 -25.31 6.90
CA LEU A 106 0.45 -26.14 7.96
C LEU A 106 1.11 -27.53 8.11
N PRO A 107 1.36 -28.31 7.04
CA PRO A 107 1.99 -29.64 7.17
C PRO A 107 3.41 -29.60 7.75
N GLY A 108 4.11 -28.47 7.62
CA GLY A 108 5.44 -28.26 8.19
C GLY A 108 5.43 -27.84 9.67
N GLY A 109 4.25 -27.68 10.28
CA GLY A 109 4.13 -27.19 11.66
C GLY A 109 4.46 -25.70 11.83
N HIS A 110 4.47 -24.93 10.74
CA HIS A 110 4.81 -23.52 10.75
C HIS A 110 3.57 -22.65 10.99
N TYR A 111 2.97 -22.83 12.16
CA TYR A 111 1.67 -22.24 12.48
C TYR A 111 1.66 -20.71 12.47
N LEU A 112 2.79 -20.07 12.83
CA LEU A 112 2.88 -18.62 12.83
C LEU A 112 2.85 -18.06 11.40
N ASP A 113 3.64 -18.61 10.50
CA ASP A 113 3.63 -18.19 9.09
C ASP A 113 2.29 -18.54 8.43
N ALA A 114 1.73 -19.72 8.73
CA ALA A 114 0.40 -20.11 8.29
C ALA A 114 -0.69 -19.13 8.76
N ALA A 115 -0.63 -18.70 10.02
CA ALA A 115 -1.56 -17.71 10.57
C ALA A 115 -1.36 -16.32 9.95
N THR A 116 -0.12 -15.89 9.71
CA THR A 116 0.17 -14.62 9.05
C THR A 116 -0.37 -14.59 7.62
N PHE A 117 -0.13 -15.64 6.85
CA PHE A 117 -0.68 -15.77 5.50
C PHE A 117 -2.21 -15.87 5.52
N GLY A 118 -2.78 -16.64 6.45
CA GLY A 118 -4.23 -16.77 6.60
C GLY A 118 -4.90 -15.44 6.98
N ALA A 119 -4.30 -14.67 7.89
CA ALA A 119 -4.80 -13.35 8.27
C ALA A 119 -4.71 -12.37 7.09
N ALA A 120 -3.59 -12.35 6.37
CA ALA A 120 -3.45 -11.53 5.17
C ALA A 120 -4.50 -11.88 4.11
N ALA A 121 -4.72 -13.18 3.88
CA ALA A 121 -5.75 -13.67 2.95
C ALA A 121 -7.16 -13.24 3.39
N ALA A 122 -7.50 -13.42 4.68
CA ALA A 122 -8.80 -13.04 5.21
C ALA A 122 -9.07 -11.54 5.05
N LEU A 123 -8.08 -10.69 5.34
CA LEU A 123 -8.20 -9.24 5.21
C LEU A 123 -8.56 -8.81 3.79
N VAL A 124 -7.79 -9.26 2.79
CA VAL A 124 -8.02 -8.83 1.40
C VAL A 124 -9.21 -9.53 0.74
N LEU A 125 -9.51 -10.78 1.09
CA LEU A 125 -10.69 -11.47 0.57
C LEU A 125 -11.99 -10.97 1.20
N TRP A 126 -11.95 -10.48 2.44
CA TRP A 126 -13.10 -9.83 3.06
C TRP A 126 -13.54 -8.60 2.26
N ARG A 127 -12.58 -7.77 1.80
CA ARG A 127 -12.89 -6.64 0.91
C ARG A 127 -13.58 -7.07 -0.37
N VAL A 128 -13.20 -8.22 -0.93
CA VAL A 128 -13.90 -8.80 -2.09
C VAL A 128 -15.35 -9.11 -1.75
N VAL A 129 -15.61 -9.64 -0.56
CA VAL A 129 -16.96 -9.92 -0.09
C VAL A 129 -17.77 -8.63 0.09
N ASP A 130 -17.18 -7.63 0.73
CA ASP A 130 -17.82 -6.33 0.98
C ASP A 130 -18.27 -5.66 -0.33
N VAL A 131 -17.41 -5.62 -1.35
CA VAL A 131 -17.74 -5.02 -2.64
C VAL A 131 -18.72 -5.88 -3.44
N ALA A 132 -18.43 -7.19 -3.57
CA ALA A 132 -19.19 -8.05 -4.49
C ALA A 132 -20.58 -8.44 -3.95
N PHE A 133 -20.76 -8.52 -2.63
CA PHE A 133 -22.00 -9.01 -2.02
C PHE A 133 -22.70 -7.99 -1.12
N LEU A 134 -21.96 -7.07 -0.49
CA LEU A 134 -22.55 -6.08 0.41
C LEU A 134 -22.73 -4.70 -0.22
N GLY A 135 -22.18 -4.49 -1.43
CA GLY A 135 -22.32 -3.25 -2.19
C GLY A 135 -21.58 -2.08 -1.55
N ALA A 136 -20.51 -2.35 -0.79
CA ALA A 136 -19.62 -1.31 -0.30
C ALA A 136 -18.88 -0.67 -1.49
N GLU A 137 -18.83 0.66 -1.53
CA GLU A 137 -18.01 1.45 -2.46
C GLU A 137 -16.61 1.61 -1.88
#